data_AF-J9FEV2-F1
#
_entry.id   AF-J9FEV2-F1
#
_cell.length_a   1.000
_cell.length_b   1.000
_cell.length_c   1.000
_cell.angle_alpha   90.00
_cell.angle_beta   90.00
_cell.angle_gamma   90.00
#
_symmetry.space_group_name_H-M   'P 1'
#
loop_
_entity.id
_entity.type
_entity.pdbx_description
1 polymer ?
#
loop_
_entity_poly.entity_id
_entity_poly.type
_entity_poly.pdbx_seq_one_letter_code
_entity_poly.pdbx_strand_id
1 'polypeptide(L)'
;FVDPSDDCTFYFLYYEDQRTDNLTVWVKEEKDCPPPVPVLAIVLGVIAGIVILGLILLLVWKLLTVLHDRAEFAKFDSERLLAKWDTNENPIYKQATTTFKNPVYVGNNTMKNK
;
A
#
# COMPACT_ATOMS: atom_id res chain seq x y z
N PHE A 1 -10.80 2.83 50.56
CA PHE A 1 -9.97 1.82 49.90
C PHE A 1 -10.55 1.58 48.51
N VAL A 2 -10.08 0.59 47.75
CA VAL A 2 -10.63 0.29 46.42
C VAL A 2 -11.52 -0.95 46.52
N ASP A 3 -12.74 -0.88 46.00
CA ASP A 3 -13.66 -2.00 45.91
C ASP A 3 -13.35 -2.86 44.67
N PRO A 4 -12.96 -4.13 44.79
CA PRO A 4 -12.61 -4.99 43.65
C PRO A 4 -13.76 -5.29 42.69
N SER A 5 -15.01 -5.07 43.12
CA SER A 5 -16.19 -5.37 42.30
C SER A 5 -16.50 -4.28 41.27
N ASP A 6 -16.37 -3.01 41.67
CA ASP A 6 -16.77 -1.85 40.86
C ASP A 6 -15.60 -0.89 40.54
N ASP A 7 -14.37 -1.23 40.96
CA ASP A 7 -13.16 -0.39 40.86
C ASP A 7 -13.33 1.03 41.45
N CYS A 8 -14.33 1.20 42.32
CA CYS A 8 -14.63 2.46 42.96
C CYS A 8 -13.78 2.67 44.20
N THR A 9 -13.37 3.91 44.41
CA THR A 9 -12.60 4.32 45.59
C THR A 9 -13.52 4.91 46.65
N PHE A 10 -13.39 4.42 47.88
CA PHE A 10 -14.05 4.97 49.06
C PHE A 10 -13.05 5.65 49.99
N TYR A 11 -13.45 6.76 50.59
CA TYR A 11 -12.62 7.51 51.53
C TYR A 11 -13.26 7.48 52.92
N PHE A 12 -12.46 7.15 53.92
CA PHE A 12 -12.85 7.28 55.31
C PHE A 12 -11.70 7.86 56.13
N LEU A 13 -12.08 8.56 57.19
CA LEU A 13 -11.18 9.14 58.17
C LEU A 13 -11.55 8.56 59.52
N TYR A 14 -10.56 8.18 60.30
CA TYR A 14 -10.77 7.74 61.67
C TYR A 14 -10.00 8.66 62.60
N TYR A 15 -10.61 8.96 63.74
CA TYR A 15 -10.03 9.75 64.81
C TYR A 15 -10.22 8.99 66.11
N GLU A 16 -9.11 8.78 66.82
CA GLU A 16 -9.07 8.06 68.08
C GLU A 16 -8.72 9.05 69.20
N ASP A 17 -9.61 9.16 70.19
CA ASP A 17 -9.38 10.00 71.36
C ASP A 17 -8.81 9.18 72.52
N GLN A 18 -7.50 9.34 72.77
CA GLN A 18 -6.75 8.58 73.79
C GLN A 18 -7.22 8.83 75.23
N ARG A 19 -7.95 9.93 75.51
CA ARG A 19 -8.43 10.23 76.87
C ARG A 19 -9.75 9.57 77.21
N THR A 20 -10.56 9.27 76.20
CA THR A 20 -11.96 8.89 76.38
C THR A 20 -12.26 7.51 75.79
N ASP A 21 -11.24 6.84 75.24
CA ASP A 21 -11.31 5.52 74.57
C ASP A 21 -12.40 5.46 73.50
N ASN A 22 -12.59 6.57 72.79
CA ASN A 22 -13.64 6.73 71.79
C ASN A 22 -13.03 6.75 70.38
N LEU A 23 -13.55 5.87 69.52
CA LEU A 23 -13.21 5.80 68.10
C LEU A 23 -14.32 6.44 67.26
N THR A 24 -14.01 7.53 66.56
CA THR A 24 -14.93 8.18 65.63
C THR A 24 -14.49 7.90 64.20
N VAL A 25 -15.41 7.44 63.36
CA VAL A 25 -15.16 7.17 61.94
C VAL A 25 -16.08 8.05 61.09
N TRP A 26 -15.50 8.81 60.18
CA TRP A 26 -16.21 9.57 59.16
C TRP A 26 -16.06 8.89 57.80
N VAL A 27 -17.19 8.65 57.15
CA VAL A 27 -17.24 8.00 55.84
C VAL A 27 -17.78 9.00 54.82
N LYS A 28 -17.10 9.13 53.68
CA LYS A 28 -17.65 9.87 52.53
C LYS A 28 -18.81 9.05 51.95
N GLU A 29 -19.99 9.65 51.88
CA GLU A 29 -21.23 8.97 51.46
C GLU A 29 -21.19 8.51 49.99
N GLU A 30 -20.52 9.29 49.13
CA GLU A 30 -20.43 9.01 47.70
C GLU A 30 -19.08 8.40 47.30
N LYS A 31 -19.13 7.29 46.55
CA LYS A 31 -17.97 6.57 46.02
C LYS A 31 -17.46 7.27 44.75
N ASP A 32 -16.14 7.39 44.61
CA ASP A 32 -15.54 7.89 43.35
C ASP A 32 -15.27 6.69 42.43
N CYS A 33 -16.09 6.54 41.37
CA CYS A 33 -15.97 5.47 40.39
C CYS A 33 -15.36 5.99 39.07
N PRO A 34 -14.36 5.29 38.49
CA PRO A 34 -13.82 5.67 37.20
C PRO A 34 -14.87 5.48 36.09
N PRO A 35 -14.89 6.36 35.07
CA PRO A 35 -15.82 6.23 33.94
C PRO A 35 -15.51 4.96 33.11
N PRO A 36 -16.53 4.32 32.51
CA PRO A 36 -16.33 3.15 31.69
C PRO A 36 -15.49 3.50 30.46
N VAL A 37 -14.36 2.80 30.29
CA VAL A 37 -13.50 2.98 29.12
C VAL A 37 -14.14 2.36 27.87
N PRO A 38 -14.26 3.08 26.74
CA PRO A 38 -14.85 2.56 25.52
C PRO A 38 -13.86 1.64 24.77
N VAL A 39 -13.71 0.40 25.24
CA VAL A 39 -12.75 -0.59 24.72
C VAL A 39 -12.93 -0.81 23.20
N LEU A 40 -14.19 -0.88 22.74
CA LEU A 40 -14.50 -1.09 21.32
C LEU A 40 -13.92 0.02 20.42
N ALA A 41 -14.00 1.28 20.86
CA ALA A 41 -13.49 2.40 20.09
C ALA A 41 -11.96 2.35 19.94
N ILE A 42 -11.26 1.96 21.02
CA ILE A 42 -9.81 1.80 21.03
C ILE A 42 -9.41 0.68 20.06
N VAL A 43 -10.06 -0.47 20.14
CA VAL A 43 -9.75 -1.63 19.28
C VAL A 43 -9.95 -1.29 17.81
N LEU A 44 -11.08 -0.66 17.45
CA LEU A 44 -11.34 -0.24 16.06
C LEU A 44 -10.33 0.81 15.58
N GLY A 45 -9.97 1.76 16.43
CA GLY A 45 -8.95 2.76 16.11
C GLY A 45 -7.58 2.15 15.81
N VAL A 46 -7.15 1.18 16.62
CA VAL A 46 -5.87 0.48 16.43
C VAL A 46 -5.87 -0.30 15.11
N ILE A 47 -6.93 -1.06 14.82
CA ILE A 47 -7.05 -1.83 13.57
C ILE A 47 -6.99 -0.89 12.37
N ALA A 48 -7.77 0.20 12.39
CA ALA A 48 -7.76 1.19 11.32
C ALA A 48 -6.36 1.80 11.12
N GLY A 49 -5.67 2.13 12.22
CA GLY A 49 -4.31 2.67 12.18
C GLY A 49 -3.30 1.72 11.53
N ILE A 50 -3.33 0.43 11.90
CA ILE A 50 -2.45 -0.59 11.33
C ILE A 50 -2.73 -0.78 9.83
N VAL A 51 -4.01 -0.81 9.43
CA VAL A 51 -4.40 -0.94 8.02
C VAL A 51 -3.90 0.25 7.21
N ILE A 52 -4.08 1.48 7.70
CA ILE A 52 -3.61 2.69 7.01
C ILE A 52 -2.09 2.69 6.89
N LEU A 53 -1.37 2.34 7.96
CA LEU A 53 0.09 2.25 7.93
C LEU A 53 0.58 1.20 6.93
N GLY A 54 -0.06 0.03 6.91
CA GLY A 54 0.21 -1.03 5.94
C GLY A 54 -0.04 -0.58 4.50
N LEU A 55 -1.14 0.13 4.25
CA LEU A 55 -1.43 0.69 2.93
C LEU A 55 -0.39 1.73 2.50
N ILE A 56 0.04 2.62 3.39
CA ILE A 56 1.09 3.60 3.08
C ILE A 56 2.39 2.89 2.70
N LEU A 57 2.82 1.90 3.48
CA LEU A 57 4.03 1.13 3.20
C LEU A 57 3.91 0.38 1.86
N LEU A 58 2.76 -0.24 1.58
CA LEU A 58 2.50 -0.91 0.31
C LEU A 58 2.50 0.06 -0.86
N LEU A 59 1.92 1.26 -0.72
CA LEU A 59 1.92 2.28 -1.77
C LEU A 59 3.35 2.77 -2.07
N VAL A 60 4.16 3.02 -1.05
CA VAL A 60 5.57 3.42 -1.23
C VAL A 60 6.35 2.30 -1.90
N TRP A 61 6.23 1.05 -1.42
CA TRP A 61 6.89 -0.09 -2.06
C TRP A 61 6.41 -0.29 -3.51
N LYS A 62 5.10 -0.17 -3.77
CA LYS A 62 4.54 -0.30 -5.11
C LYS A 62 5.06 0.81 -6.04
N LEU A 63 5.19 2.04 -5.54
CA LEU A 63 5.76 3.14 -6.33
C LEU A 63 7.23 2.86 -6.67
N LEU A 64 8.03 2.44 -5.68
CA LEU A 64 9.44 2.12 -5.89
C LEU A 64 9.65 0.97 -6.88
N THR A 65 8.84 -0.09 -6.78
CA THR A 65 8.92 -1.23 -7.72
C THR A 65 8.51 -0.82 -9.13
N VAL A 66 7.42 -0.05 -9.29
CA VAL A 66 6.99 0.42 -10.61
C VAL A 66 8.04 1.32 -11.27
N LEU A 67 8.74 2.15 -10.50
CA LEU A 67 9.83 2.97 -11.02
C LEU A 67 11.02 2.12 -11.47
N HIS A 68 11.38 1.11 -10.68
CA HIS A 68 12.45 0.18 -11.03
C HIS A 68 12.13 -0.60 -12.31
N ASP A 69 10.92 -1.18 -12.37
CA ASP A 69 10.41 -1.90 -13.54
C ASP A 69 10.37 -1.00 -14.79
N ARG A 70 9.96 0.27 -14.64
CA ARG A 70 9.94 1.23 -15.76
C ARG A 70 11.32 1.62 -16.24
N ALA A 71 12.29 1.77 -15.33
CA ALA A 71 13.67 2.08 -15.70
C ALA A 71 14.30 0.94 -16.51
N GLU A 72 14.07 -0.31 -16.09
CA GLU A 72 14.57 -1.48 -16.80
C GLU A 72 13.83 -1.70 -18.13
N PHE A 73 12.51 -1.49 -18.15
CA PHE A 73 11.71 -1.57 -19.38
C PHE A 73 12.17 -0.56 -20.44
N ALA A 74 12.47 0.68 -20.05
CA ALA A 74 12.96 1.71 -20.99
C ALA A 74 14.30 1.31 -21.63
N LYS A 75 15.19 0.69 -20.83
CA LYS A 75 16.46 0.17 -21.33
C LYS A 75 16.23 -1.01 -22.29
N PHE A 76 15.38 -1.96 -21.90
CA PHE A 76 15.06 -3.12 -22.75
C PHE A 76 14.39 -2.70 -24.07
N ASP A 77 13.48 -1.74 -24.05
CA ASP A 77 12.81 -1.26 -25.27
C ASP A 77 13.81 -0.57 -26.22
N SER A 78 14.78 0.19 -25.68
CA SER A 78 15.86 0.75 -26.47
C SER A 78 16.76 -0.33 -27.10
N GLU A 79 17.10 -1.39 -26.36
CA GLU A 79 17.86 -2.53 -26.86
C GLU A 79 17.08 -3.33 -27.90
N ARG A 80 15.77 -3.52 -27.74
CA ARG A 80 14.90 -4.16 -28.74
C ARG A 80 14.73 -3.33 -30.01
N LEU A 81 14.62 -2.02 -29.87
CA LEU A 81 14.56 -1.10 -31.01
C LEU A 81 15.89 -1.17 -31.76
N LEU A 82 17.03 -1.04 -31.07
CA LEU A 82 18.36 -1.20 -31.67
C LEU A 82 18.52 -2.58 -32.32
N ALA A 83 18.09 -3.67 -31.68
CA ALA A 83 18.13 -5.01 -32.26
C ALA A 83 17.22 -5.20 -33.49
N LYS A 84 16.12 -4.45 -33.59
CA LYS A 84 15.28 -4.39 -34.80
C LYS A 84 15.87 -3.47 -35.88
N TRP A 85 16.58 -2.42 -35.49
CA TRP A 85 17.20 -1.43 -36.38
C TRP A 85 18.60 -1.82 -36.83
N ASP A 86 19.22 -2.86 -36.25
CA ASP A 86 20.46 -3.46 -36.75
C ASP A 86 20.25 -4.33 -38.01
N THR A 87 19.12 -4.16 -38.70
CA THR A 87 19.07 -4.24 -40.16
C THR A 87 19.73 -3.01 -40.78
N ASN A 88 20.92 -2.65 -40.30
CA ASN A 88 21.82 -1.77 -41.01
C ASN A 88 22.26 -2.55 -42.25
N GLU A 89 21.45 -2.46 -43.30
CA GLU A 89 21.92 -2.59 -44.66
C GLU A 89 23.09 -1.63 -44.79
N ASN A 90 24.30 -2.17 -44.60
CA ASN A 90 25.54 -1.46 -44.77
C ASN A 90 25.46 -0.68 -46.10
N PRO A 91 25.77 0.63 -46.16
CA PRO A 91 25.66 1.41 -47.38
C PRO A 91 26.54 0.88 -48.55
N ILE A 92 27.45 -0.07 -48.28
CA ILE A 92 28.25 -0.80 -49.27
C ILE A 92 27.62 -2.17 -49.65
N TYR A 93 26.69 -2.70 -48.86
CA TYR A 93 26.08 -4.01 -49.10
C TYR A 93 25.08 -3.95 -50.25
N LYS A 94 25.35 -4.73 -51.30
CA LYS A 94 24.41 -4.97 -52.40
C LYS A 94 23.74 -6.32 -52.18
N GLN A 95 22.41 -6.34 -52.13
CA GLN A 95 21.66 -7.60 -52.15
C GLN A 95 22.01 -8.38 -53.43
N ALA A 96 22.45 -9.65 -53.27
CA ALA A 96 22.75 -10.56 -54.37
C ALA A 96 21.46 -11.19 -54.95
N THR A 97 20.45 -10.36 -55.24
CA THR A 97 19.20 -10.83 -55.86
C THR A 97 18.99 -10.10 -57.17
N THR A 98 19.34 -10.77 -58.27
CA THR A 98 19.10 -10.28 -59.62
C THR A 98 17.60 -10.42 -59.93
N THR A 99 16.83 -9.38 -59.65
CA THR A 99 15.43 -9.32 -60.13
C THR A 99 15.46 -9.10 -61.64
N PHE A 100 15.41 -10.18 -62.41
CA PHE A 100 15.28 -10.15 -63.86
C PHE A 100 13.84 -9.82 -64.25
N LYS A 101 13.61 -8.60 -64.76
CA LYS A 101 12.32 -8.23 -65.35
C LYS A 101 12.19 -8.96 -66.70
N ASN A 102 11.33 -9.98 -66.75
CA ASN A 102 11.05 -10.72 -67.97
C ASN A 102 10.27 -9.83 -68.97
N PRO A 103 10.85 -9.42 -70.11
CA PRO A 103 10.19 -8.56 -71.10
C PRO A 103 9.04 -9.23 -71.84
N VAL A 104 8.88 -10.57 -71.73
CA VAL A 104 7.80 -11.31 -72.40
C VAL A 104 6.48 -11.22 -71.62
N TYR A 105 6.53 -10.84 -70.34
CA TYR A 105 5.33 -10.77 -69.49
C TYR A 105 4.61 -9.41 -69.61
N VAL A 106 4.30 -9.01 -70.84
CA VAL A 106 3.33 -7.94 -71.10
C VAL A 106 1.96 -8.61 -71.12
N GLY A 107 1.20 -8.44 -70.03
CA GLY A 107 -0.13 -9.01 -69.87
C GLY A 107 -1.00 -8.73 -71.09
N ASN A 108 -1.38 -9.79 -71.79
CA ASN A 108 -2.14 -9.74 -73.02
C ASN A 108 -3.61 -9.40 -72.69
N ASN A 109 -3.91 -8.11 -72.48
CA ASN A 109 -5.25 -7.61 -72.18
C ASN A 109 -6.15 -7.50 -73.42
N THR A 110 -5.90 -8.29 -74.47
CA THR A 110 -6.62 -8.19 -75.75
C THR A 110 -7.75 -9.20 -75.93
N MET A 111 -8.21 -9.87 -74.86
CA MET A 111 -9.40 -10.74 -74.91
C MET A 111 -10.39 -10.48 -73.77
N LYS A 112 -10.91 -9.24 -73.67
CA LYS A 112 -12.24 -8.96 -73.07
C LYS A 112 -12.84 -7.69 -73.68
N ASN A 113 -13.30 -7.79 -74.92
CA ASN A 113 -14.43 -7.00 -75.44
C ASN A 113 -14.88 -7.60 -76.78
N LYS A 114 -15.74 -8.61 -76.69
CA LYS A 114 -16.79 -8.89 -77.68
C LYS A 114 -17.93 -9.60 -76.97
#